data_AF-A0A7X9CEX8-F1
#
_entry.id   AF-A0A7X9CEX8-F1
#
_cell.length_a   1.000
_cell.length_b   1.000
_cell.length_c   1.000
_cell.angle_alpha   90.00
_cell.angle_beta   90.00
_cell.angle_gamma   90.00
#
_symmetry.space_group_name_H-M   'P 1'
#
loop_
_entity.id
_entity.type
_entity.pdbx_description
1 polymer ?
#
loop_
_entity_poly.entity_id
_entity_poly.type
_entity_poly.pdbx_seq_one_letter_code
_entity_poly.pdbx_strand_id
1 'polypeptide(L)' 'MKNEINRLRELIHKELEAEDIDYEKILKMSQELDEYIVEYHRDKDEKS' A
#
# COMPACT_ATOMS: atom_id res chain seq x y z
N MET A 1 -4.24 -2.90 9.80
CA MET A 1 -3.72 -3.75 8.72
C MET A 1 -4.63 -3.83 7.51
N LYS A 2 -5.76 -4.56 7.51
CA LYS A 2 -6.62 -4.65 6.30
C LYS A 2 -7.19 -3.28 5.86
N ASN A 3 -7.43 -2.38 6.82
CA ASN A 3 -7.89 -1.01 6.57
C ASN A 3 -6.76 -0.08 6.06
N GLU A 4 -5.55 -0.19 6.60
CA GLU A 4 -4.36 0.53 6.10
C GLU A 4 -4.06 0.21 4.64
N ILE A 5 -4.09 -1.07 4.27
CA ILE A 5 -3.84 -1.53 2.89
C ILE A 5 -4.84 -0.89 1.93
N ASN A 6 -6.13 -0.85 2.29
CA ASN A 6 -7.14 -0.21 1.45
C ASN A 6 -6.95 1.30 1.35
N ARG A 7 -6.57 1.97 2.44
CA ARG A 7 -6.27 3.42 2.45
C ARG A 7 -5.11 3.79 1.53
N LEU A 8 -4.00 3.06 1.63
CA LEU A 8 -2.83 3.27 0.78
C LEU A 8 -3.16 3.03 -0.69
N ARG A 9 -3.98 2.00 -0.97
CA ARG A 9 -4.43 1.70 -2.33
C ARG A 9 -5.28 2.82 -2.94
N GLU A 10 -6.19 3.41 -2.16
CA GLU A 10 -6.96 4.58 -2.60
C GLU A 10 -6.09 5.83 -2.80
N LEU A 11 -5.09 6.04 -1.94
CA LEU A 11 -4.16 7.16 -2.06
C LEU A 11 -3.30 7.05 -3.32
N ILE A 12 -2.74 5.87 -3.60
CA ILE A 12 -2.00 5.59 -4.83
C ILE A 12 -2.88 5.83 -6.06
N HIS A 13 -4.14 5.40 -6.01
CA HIS A 13 -5.06 5.60 -7.13
C HIS A 13 -5.34 7.08 -7.39
N LYS A 14 -5.59 7.86 -6.34
CA LYS A 14 -5.79 9.31 -6.46
C LYS A 14 -4.56 10.06 -6.99
N GLU A 15 -3.37 9.62 -6.61
CA GLU A 15 -2.12 10.23 -7.09
C GLU A 15 -1.81 9.84 -8.55
N LEU A 16 -2.24 8.65 -8.99
CA LEU A 16 -2.18 8.24 -10.40
C LEU A 16 -3.19 8.99 -11.29
N GLU A 17 -4.32 9.42 -10.72
CA GLU A 17 -5.33 10.24 -11.40
C GLU A 17 -4.96 11.74 -11.41
N ALA A 18 -3.91 12.14 -10.70
CA ALA A 18 -3.43 13.53 -10.71
C ALA A 18 -2.80 13.89 -12.07
N GLU A 19 -3.00 15.13 -12.51
CA GLU A 19 -2.41 15.64 -13.76
C GLU A 19 -0.88 15.71 -13.69
N ASP A 20 -0.32 15.91 -12.48
CA ASP A 20 1.11 15.95 -12.21
C ASP A 20 1.48 14.77 -11.30
N ILE A 21 1.84 13.65 -11.93
CA ILE A 21 2.06 12.38 -11.26
C ILE A 21 3.46 12.39 -10.63
N ASP A 22 3.51 12.39 -9.30
CA ASP A 22 4.74 12.18 -8.55
C ASP A 22 5.03 10.67 -8.43
N TYR A 23 5.74 10.15 -9.44
CA TYR A 23 6.15 8.75 -9.50
C TYR A 23 7.01 8.30 -8.31
N GLU A 24 7.84 9.20 -7.76
CA GLU A 24 8.68 8.84 -6.60
C GLU A 24 7.82 8.62 -5.36
N LYS A 25 6.84 9.50 -5.16
CA LYS A 25 5.88 9.40 -4.08
C LYS A 25 5.02 8.14 -4.22
N ILE A 26 4.52 7.85 -5.41
CA ILE A 26 3.74 6.63 -5.70
C ILE A 26 4.57 5.38 -5.46
N LEU A 27 5.84 5.37 -5.88
CA LEU A 27 6.74 4.25 -5.68
C LEU A 27 6.95 3.97 -4.19
N LYS A 28 7.19 5.01 -3.39
CA LYS A 28 7.33 4.89 -1.93
C LYS A 28 6.06 4.34 -1.29
N MET A 29 4.89 4.88 -1.66
CA MET A 29 3.60 4.39 -1.15
C MET A 29 3.32 2.93 -1.54
N SER A 30 3.73 2.51 -2.74
CA SER A 30 3.60 1.13 -3.20
C SER A 30 4.50 0.16 -2.42
N GLN A 31 5.74 0.57 -2.12
CA GLN A 31 6.66 -0.24 -1.31
C GLN A 31 6.15 -0.41 0.12
N GLU A 32 5.65 0.68 0.72
CA GLU A 32 5.04 0.64 2.05
C GLU A 32 3.81 -0.28 2.08
N LEU A 33 2.99 -0.24 1.02
CA LEU A 33 1.83 -1.11 0.88
C LEU A 33 2.22 -2.59 0.80
N ASP A 34 3.26 -2.91 0.03
CA ASP A 34 3.77 -4.28 -0.08
C ASP A 34 4.29 -4.80 1.26
N GLU A 35 5.02 -3.98 2.03
CA GLU A 35 5.45 -4.36 3.38
C GLU A 35 4.27 -4.67 4.30
N TYR A 36 3.22 -3.83 4.30
CA TYR A 36 2.02 -4.10 5.09
C TYR A 36 1.28 -5.37 4.66
N ILE A 37 1.27 -5.69 3.37
CA ILE A 37 0.67 -6.94 2.85
C ILE A 37 1.47 -8.15 3.34
N VAL A 38 2.81 -8.08 3.24
CA VAL A 38 3.71 -9.14 3.70
C VAL A 38 3.55 -9.37 5.19
N GLU A 39 3.55 -8.32 6.02
CA GLU A 39 3.33 -8.44 7.46
C GLU A 39 1.95 -9.04 7.77
N TYR A 40 0.90 -8.56 7.11
CA TYR A 40 -0.45 -9.08 7.31
C TYR A 40 -0.58 -10.58 6.95
N HIS A 41 0.13 -11.03 5.93
CA HIS A 41 0.19 -12.44 5.58
C HIS A 41 1.02 -13.25 6.59
N ARG A 42 2.15 -12.71 7.03
CA ARG A 42 3.03 -13.35 8.02
C ARG A 42 2.33 -13.58 9.36
N ASP A 43 1.60 -12.58 9.86
CA ASP A 43 0.79 -12.66 11.08
C ASP A 43 -0.34 -13.70 10.99
N LYS A 44 -0.78 -14.01 9.77
CA LYS A 44 -1.82 -15.01 9.52
C LYS A 44 -1.28 -16.45 9.52
N ASP A 45 -0.07 -16.65 9.03
CA ASP A 45 0.60 -17.95 9.01
C ASP A 45 1.10 -18.37 10.40
N GLU A 46 1.49 -17.43 11.27
CA GLU A 46 1.95 -17.74 12.65
C GLU A 46 0.82 -18.17 13.62
N LYS A 47 -0.45 -18.13 13.20
CA LYS A 47 -1.60 -18.56 14.01
C LYS A 47 -2.30 -19.84 13.54
N SER A 48 -1.72 -20.60 12.60
CA SER A 48 -2.24 -21.91 12.17
C SER A 48 -1.55 -23.08 12.85
#